data_AF-A0A2D4GNN0-F1
#
_entry.id   AF-A0A2D4GNN0-F1
#
_cell.length_a   1.000
_cell.length_b   1.000
_cell.length_c   1.000
_cell.angle_alpha   90.00
_cell.angle_beta   90.00
_cell.angle_gamma   90.00
#
_symmetry.space_group_name_H-M   'P 1'
#
loop_
_entity.id
_entity.type
_entity.pdbx_description
1 polymer ?
#
loop_
_entity_poly.entity_id
_entity_poly.type
_entity_poly.pdbx_seq_one_letter_code
_entity_poly.pdbx_strand_id
1 'polypeptide(L)'
;AYWRSCAMILGCVLEQAFKDEYSVTLVKAPEVPVTSGAFCYDVMLDSKLDAWTPDEESLRSLSKDAFRLIQKDLPFEVLDVDAKVALEIFEYNKFKQDMVEERASQNSKGVVTVHRFGDFVDISEGPHISRTSLCDQYEVTAAHNLQSSQSELRRRFQGISVPHHLKLYHTIWHRLRKRSQKLISEGRPKETNDGNEITNIELA
;
A
#
# COMPACT_ATOMS: atom_id res chain seq x y z
N ALA A 1 -10.50 -4.60 1.35
CA ALA A 1 -10.04 -5.78 0.60
C ALA A 1 -9.24 -5.39 -0.65
N TYR A 2 -9.87 -5.00 -1.77
CA TYR A 2 -9.17 -4.82 -3.06
C TYR A 2 -7.91 -3.96 -3.02
N TRP A 3 -7.99 -2.74 -2.47
CA TRP A 3 -6.84 -1.83 -2.41
C TRP A 3 -5.71 -2.31 -1.50
N ARG A 4 -6.05 -2.99 -0.41
CA ARG A 4 -5.05 -3.62 0.48
C ARG A 4 -4.33 -4.76 -0.23
N SER A 5 -5.06 -5.58 -1.00
CA SER A 5 -4.46 -6.61 -1.84
C SER A 5 -3.57 -6.04 -2.94
N CYS A 6 -3.98 -4.95 -3.58
CA CYS A 6 -3.15 -4.26 -4.57
C CYS A 6 -1.87 -3.68 -3.93
N ALA A 7 -1.99 -3.04 -2.76
CA ALA A 7 -0.83 -2.53 -2.04
C ALA A 7 0.13 -3.65 -1.61
N MET A 8 -0.38 -4.81 -1.21
CA MET A 8 0.45 -5.97 -0.85
C MET A 8 1.19 -6.56 -2.07
N ILE A 9 0.53 -6.59 -3.25
CA ILE A 9 1.18 -6.93 -4.53
C ILE A 9 2.31 -5.93 -4.83
N LEU A 10 2.08 -4.62 -4.62
CA LEU A 10 3.12 -3.60 -4.79
C LEU A 10 4.30 -3.83 -3.84
N GLY A 11 4.06 -4.19 -2.58
CA GLY A 11 5.10 -4.50 -1.60
C GLY A 11 6.03 -5.62 -2.08
N CYS A 12 5.46 -6.74 -2.54
CA CYS A 12 6.19 -7.87 -3.12
C CYS A 12 7.04 -7.47 -4.33
N VAL A 13 6.47 -6.67 -5.24
CA VAL A 13 7.18 -6.19 -6.43
C VAL A 13 8.34 -5.29 -6.03
N LEU A 14 8.15 -4.37 -5.07
CA LEU A 14 9.19 -3.46 -4.63
C LEU A 14 10.34 -4.19 -3.93
N GLU A 15 10.06 -5.23 -3.15
CA GLU A 15 11.08 -6.06 -2.50
C GLU A 15 11.99 -6.76 -3.52
N GLN A 16 11.45 -7.13 -4.69
CA GLN A 16 12.17 -7.89 -5.73
C GLN A 16 12.74 -7.03 -6.87
N ALA A 17 12.40 -5.75 -6.94
CA ALA A 17 12.70 -4.90 -8.09
C ALA A 17 14.12 -4.32 -8.10
N PHE A 18 14.75 -4.19 -6.94
CA PHE A 18 16.07 -3.58 -6.80
C PHE A 18 17.17 -4.64 -6.84
N LYS A 19 18.38 -4.25 -7.24
CA LYS A 19 19.53 -5.14 -7.21
C LYS A 19 19.87 -5.51 -5.77
N ASP A 20 20.42 -6.71 -5.59
CA ASP A 20 20.84 -7.26 -4.28
C ASP A 20 21.82 -6.36 -3.49
N GLU A 21 22.51 -5.44 -4.17
CA GLU A 21 23.43 -4.46 -3.54
C GLU A 21 22.73 -3.30 -2.84
N TYR A 22 21.41 -3.14 -3.02
CA TYR A 22 20.60 -2.10 -2.41
C TYR A 22 19.60 -2.70 -1.44
N SER A 23 19.61 -2.23 -0.19
CA SER A 23 18.60 -2.60 0.79
C SER A 23 17.23 -1.98 0.45
N VAL A 24 16.17 -2.78 0.55
CA VAL A 24 14.77 -2.33 0.47
C VAL A 24 14.06 -2.75 1.75
N THR A 25 13.57 -1.78 2.52
CA THR A 25 12.84 -2.03 3.75
C THR A 25 11.40 -1.61 3.59
N LEU A 26 10.49 -2.58 3.60
CA LEU A 26 9.05 -2.35 3.51
C LEU A 26 8.51 -1.78 4.82
N VAL A 27 7.91 -0.59 4.81
CA VAL A 27 7.43 0.05 6.04
C VAL A 27 5.99 -0.36 6.33
N LYS A 28 5.04 0.20 5.58
CA LYS A 28 3.61 -0.07 5.77
C LYS A 28 2.82 0.19 4.50
N ALA A 29 1.64 -0.39 4.39
CA ALA A 29 0.62 0.04 3.44
C ALA A 29 -0.32 1.06 4.13
N PRO A 30 -0.27 2.35 3.79
CA PRO A 30 -1.19 3.35 4.32
C PRO A 30 -2.65 2.99 4.02
N GLU A 31 -3.50 3.10 5.03
CA GLU A 31 -4.95 3.01 4.82
C GLU A 31 -5.46 4.31 4.19
N VAL A 32 -5.71 4.25 2.89
CA VAL A 32 -6.24 5.37 2.11
C VAL A 32 -7.64 5.04 1.60
N PRO A 33 -8.60 5.98 1.69
CA PRO A 33 -9.91 5.80 1.07
C PRO A 33 -9.78 5.58 -0.44
N VAL A 34 -10.64 4.73 -1.01
CA VAL A 34 -10.69 4.48 -2.46
C VAL A 34 -10.91 5.79 -3.26
N THR A 35 -11.61 6.76 -2.66
CA THR A 35 -11.84 8.09 -3.23
C THR A 35 -10.57 8.93 -3.39
N SER A 36 -9.48 8.59 -2.70
CA SER A 36 -8.17 9.25 -2.85
C SER A 36 -7.59 9.04 -4.26
N GLY A 37 -7.89 7.91 -4.90
CA GLY A 37 -7.56 7.65 -6.31
C GLY A 37 -6.30 6.83 -6.60
N ALA A 38 -5.50 6.44 -5.59
CA ALA A 38 -4.41 5.47 -5.73
C ALA A 38 -4.17 4.69 -4.43
N PHE A 39 -3.85 3.40 -4.51
CA PHE A 39 -3.33 2.66 -3.36
C PHE A 39 -1.85 3.00 -3.17
N CYS A 40 -1.37 2.87 -1.94
CA CYS A 40 -0.03 3.31 -1.56
C CYS A 40 0.73 2.19 -0.84
N TYR A 41 2.05 2.18 -0.98
CA TYR A 41 2.94 1.41 -0.14
C TYR A 41 4.19 2.23 0.20
N ASP A 42 4.51 2.32 1.48
CA ASP A 42 5.65 3.06 2.00
C ASP A 42 6.86 2.14 2.13
N VAL A 43 8.00 2.58 1.61
CA VAL A 43 9.27 1.87 1.66
C VAL A 43 10.40 2.81 2.06
N MET A 44 11.47 2.24 2.60
CA MET A 44 12.77 2.88 2.73
C MET A 44 13.74 2.17 1.81
N LEU A 45 14.54 2.95 1.10
CA LEU A 45 15.57 2.44 0.20
C LEU A 45 16.95 2.74 0.78
N ASP A 46 17.96 2.04 0.27
CA ASP A 46 19.38 2.30 0.55
C ASP A 46 19.72 3.80 0.37
N SER A 47 20.55 4.36 1.24
CA SER A 47 20.95 5.78 1.21
C SER A 47 21.67 6.16 -0.08
N LYS A 48 22.30 5.19 -0.77
CA LYS A 48 22.87 5.40 -2.12
C LYS A 48 21.82 5.81 -3.15
N LEU A 49 20.55 5.47 -2.90
CA LEU A 49 19.42 5.82 -3.76
C LEU A 49 18.72 7.10 -3.34
N ASP A 50 19.16 7.84 -2.31
CA ASP A 50 18.44 9.02 -1.80
C ASP A 50 18.17 10.10 -2.86
N ALA A 51 19.13 10.33 -3.77
CA ALA A 51 18.97 11.26 -4.89
C ALA A 51 18.24 10.65 -6.10
N TRP A 52 18.10 9.32 -6.17
CA TRP A 52 17.43 8.64 -7.27
C TRP A 52 15.92 8.86 -7.20
N THR A 53 15.32 9.25 -8.32
CA THR A 53 13.87 9.33 -8.50
C THR A 53 13.50 8.42 -9.68
N PRO A 54 12.51 7.52 -9.54
CA PRO A 54 12.13 6.65 -10.64
C PRO A 54 11.57 7.47 -11.81
N ASP A 55 12.03 7.16 -13.00
CA ASP A 55 11.48 7.66 -14.25
C ASP A 55 10.28 6.82 -14.72
N GLU A 56 9.66 7.23 -15.83
CA GLU A 56 8.51 6.52 -16.38
C GLU A 56 8.84 5.07 -16.80
N GLU A 57 10.07 4.80 -17.21
CA GLU A 57 10.50 3.45 -17.60
C GLU A 57 10.61 2.53 -16.38
N SER A 58 11.19 3.03 -15.29
CA SER A 58 11.28 2.33 -14.01
C SER A 58 9.88 1.98 -13.48
N LEU A 59 8.97 2.94 -13.47
CA LEU A 59 7.57 2.72 -13.04
C LEU A 59 6.84 1.72 -13.94
N ARG A 60 7.11 1.75 -15.25
CA ARG A 60 6.57 0.79 -16.20
C ARG A 60 7.14 -0.62 -15.97
N SER A 61 8.41 -0.74 -15.59
CA SER A 61 9.01 -2.03 -15.23
C SER A 61 8.32 -2.63 -14.01
N LEU A 62 8.15 -1.85 -12.93
CA LEU A 62 7.41 -2.28 -11.74
C LEU A 62 5.98 -2.72 -12.09
N SER A 63 5.31 -1.99 -12.99
CA SER A 63 3.97 -2.36 -13.46
C SER A 63 3.96 -3.70 -14.21
N LYS A 64 4.99 -3.98 -15.03
CA LYS A 64 5.14 -5.27 -15.73
C LYS A 64 5.39 -6.41 -14.74
N ASP A 65 6.19 -6.19 -13.72
CA ASP A 65 6.47 -7.19 -12.68
C ASP A 65 5.22 -7.51 -11.86
N ALA A 66 4.45 -6.49 -11.49
CA ALA A 66 3.14 -6.66 -10.87
C ALA A 66 2.19 -7.47 -11.78
N PHE A 67 2.15 -7.17 -13.07
CA PHE A 67 1.32 -7.91 -14.02
C PHE A 67 1.75 -9.37 -14.16
N ARG A 68 3.06 -9.68 -14.21
CA ARG A 68 3.58 -11.05 -14.20
C ARG A 68 3.14 -11.79 -12.93
N LEU A 69 3.15 -11.13 -11.78
CA LEU A 69 2.70 -11.70 -10.51
C LEU A 69 1.18 -11.96 -10.50
N ILE A 70 0.39 -11.05 -11.05
CA ILE A 70 -1.06 -11.21 -11.21
C ILE A 70 -1.38 -12.42 -12.09
N GLN A 71 -0.66 -12.60 -13.19
CA GLN A 71 -0.84 -13.73 -14.12
C GLN A 71 -0.54 -15.11 -13.50
N LYS A 72 0.20 -15.18 -12.39
CA LYS A 72 0.45 -16.44 -11.66
C LYS A 72 -0.78 -16.95 -10.90
N ASP A 73 -1.85 -16.15 -10.78
CA ASP A 73 -3.10 -16.52 -10.10
C ASP A 73 -2.90 -17.14 -8.70
N LEU A 74 -2.16 -16.43 -7.85
CA LEU A 74 -1.82 -16.89 -6.51
C LEU A 74 -2.97 -16.62 -5.54
N PRO A 75 -3.31 -17.56 -4.64
CA PRO A 75 -4.29 -17.33 -3.58
C PRO A 75 -3.71 -16.42 -2.50
N PHE A 76 -4.55 -15.57 -1.92
CA PHE A 76 -4.24 -14.90 -0.67
C PHE A 76 -4.69 -15.78 0.50
N GLU A 77 -3.73 -16.17 1.32
CA GLU A 77 -3.91 -16.97 2.52
C GLU A 77 -3.84 -16.06 3.75
N VAL A 78 -4.64 -16.41 4.76
CA VAL A 78 -4.67 -15.69 6.05
C VAL A 78 -4.20 -16.67 7.11
N LEU A 79 -3.19 -16.28 7.88
CA LEU A 79 -2.67 -17.07 8.98
C LEU A 79 -2.70 -16.24 10.25
N ASP A 80 -3.30 -16.79 11.28
CA ASP A 80 -3.25 -16.24 12.64
C ASP A 80 -2.06 -16.90 13.35
N VAL A 81 -1.04 -16.10 13.67
CA VAL A 81 0.20 -16.57 14.27
C VAL A 81 0.45 -15.90 15.62
N ASP A 82 1.11 -16.60 16.53
CA ASP A 82 1.55 -16.01 17.78
C ASP A 82 2.54 -14.86 17.52
N ALA A 83 2.47 -13.81 18.33
CA ALA A 83 3.36 -12.65 18.21
C ALA A 83 4.85 -13.03 18.17
N LYS A 84 5.27 -14.06 18.93
CA LYS A 84 6.65 -14.55 18.91
C LYS A 84 7.08 -15.07 17.54
N VAL A 85 6.22 -15.88 16.92
CA VAL A 85 6.47 -16.43 15.58
C VAL A 85 6.46 -15.31 14.53
N ALA A 86 5.55 -14.35 14.66
CA ALA A 86 5.54 -13.18 13.77
C ALA A 86 6.83 -12.35 13.90
N LEU A 87 7.37 -12.17 15.10
CA LEU A 87 8.65 -11.47 15.31
C LEU A 87 9.82 -12.20 14.67
N GLU A 88 9.82 -13.53 14.67
CA GLU A 88 10.81 -14.36 13.97
C GLU A 88 10.68 -14.23 12.44
N ILE A 89 9.45 -14.26 11.91
CA ILE A 89 9.19 -14.08 10.47
C ILE A 89 9.73 -12.73 9.98
N PHE A 90 9.54 -11.67 10.77
CA PHE A 90 9.92 -10.30 10.40
C PHE A 90 11.22 -9.81 11.07
N GLU A 91 12.11 -10.71 11.49
CA GLU A 91 13.38 -10.37 12.17
C GLU A 91 14.21 -9.32 11.42
N TYR A 92 14.19 -9.40 10.08
CA TYR A 92 14.95 -8.53 9.19
C TYR A 92 14.38 -7.11 9.06
N ASN A 93 13.18 -6.84 9.59
CA ASN A 93 12.46 -5.58 9.37
C ASN A 93 11.88 -5.00 10.66
N LYS A 94 12.59 -4.05 11.26
CA LYS A 94 12.20 -3.36 12.50
C LYS A 94 10.80 -2.73 12.44
N PHE A 95 10.42 -2.12 11.31
CA PHE A 95 9.09 -1.52 11.19
C PHE A 95 7.97 -2.55 11.30
N LYS A 96 8.21 -3.75 10.74
CA LYS A 96 7.25 -4.86 10.85
C LYS A 96 7.25 -5.44 12.26
N GLN A 97 8.40 -5.53 12.93
CA GLN A 97 8.45 -5.91 14.35
C GLN A 97 7.65 -4.95 15.25
N ASP A 98 7.84 -3.64 15.09
CA ASP A 98 7.06 -2.63 15.82
C ASP A 98 5.56 -2.80 15.55
N MET A 99 5.17 -3.07 14.30
CA MET A 99 3.78 -3.37 13.95
C MET A 99 3.27 -4.66 14.62
N VAL A 100 4.08 -5.73 14.70
CA VAL A 100 3.71 -6.97 15.40
C VAL A 100 3.44 -6.69 16.87
N GLU A 101 4.33 -5.95 17.53
CA GLU A 101 4.18 -5.60 18.96
C GLU A 101 2.94 -4.75 19.21
N GLU A 102 2.70 -3.73 18.37
CA GLU A 102 1.50 -2.90 18.45
C GLU A 102 0.22 -3.77 18.32
N ARG A 103 0.17 -4.68 17.34
CA ARG A 103 -0.98 -5.56 17.13
C ARG A 103 -1.19 -6.53 18.27
N ALA A 104 -0.12 -7.14 18.75
CA ALA A 104 -0.15 -8.08 19.85
C ALA A 104 -0.66 -7.40 21.13
N SER A 105 -0.34 -6.12 21.33
CA SER A 105 -0.82 -5.34 22.49
C SER A 105 -2.32 -5.02 22.43
N GLN A 106 -2.88 -4.82 21.23
CA GLN A 106 -4.31 -4.53 21.02
C GLN A 106 -5.17 -5.79 21.10
N ASN A 107 -4.60 -6.97 20.80
CA ASN A 107 -5.31 -8.24 20.81
C ASN A 107 -5.06 -9.00 22.11
N SER A 108 -6.11 -9.16 22.93
CA SER A 108 -6.04 -9.91 24.21
C SER A 108 -5.52 -11.35 24.08
N LYS A 109 -5.56 -11.95 22.87
CA LYS A 109 -5.05 -13.30 22.61
C LYS A 109 -3.56 -13.33 22.24
N GLY A 110 -2.90 -12.18 22.02
CA GLY A 110 -1.49 -12.11 21.62
C GLY A 110 -1.21 -12.66 20.21
N VAL A 111 -2.25 -12.78 19.38
CA VAL A 111 -2.19 -13.32 18.01
C VAL A 111 -2.17 -12.17 17.01
N VAL A 112 -1.34 -12.30 15.99
CA VAL A 112 -1.21 -11.37 14.87
C VAL A 112 -1.62 -12.07 13.58
N THR A 113 -2.52 -11.44 12.84
CA THR A 113 -2.94 -11.94 11.52
C THR A 113 -1.92 -11.51 10.47
N VAL A 114 -1.35 -12.49 9.78
CA VAL A 114 -0.47 -12.30 8.63
C VAL A 114 -1.16 -12.78 7.37
N HIS A 115 -0.87 -12.12 6.26
CA HIS A 115 -1.35 -12.48 4.94
C HIS A 115 -0.19 -13.00 4.11
N ARG A 116 -0.44 -14.05 3.33
CA ARG A 116 0.55 -14.64 2.42
C ARG A 116 -0.02 -14.77 1.03
N PHE A 117 0.79 -14.54 0.01
CA PHE A 117 0.53 -15.07 -1.33
C PHE A 117 1.86 -15.48 -1.98
N GLY A 118 1.90 -16.70 -2.52
CA GLY A 118 3.18 -17.28 -2.95
C GLY A 118 4.18 -17.34 -1.80
N ASP A 119 5.34 -16.71 -1.96
CA ASP A 119 6.40 -16.67 -0.95
C ASP A 119 6.43 -15.34 -0.17
N PHE A 120 5.58 -14.38 -0.53
CA PHE A 120 5.53 -13.08 0.12
C PHE A 120 4.55 -13.10 1.30
N VAL A 121 5.00 -12.58 2.44
CA VAL A 121 4.23 -12.50 3.69
C VAL A 121 4.23 -11.04 4.16
N ASP A 122 3.07 -10.55 4.56
CA ASP A 122 2.92 -9.18 5.08
C ASP A 122 1.84 -9.08 6.16
N ILE A 123 1.93 -8.04 6.98
CA ILE A 123 0.97 -7.70 8.03
C ILE A 123 0.04 -6.62 7.50
N SER A 124 -1.26 -6.86 7.54
CA SER A 124 -2.27 -5.88 7.12
C SER A 124 -3.56 -6.00 7.92
N GLU A 125 -4.33 -4.92 8.00
CA GLU A 125 -5.62 -4.93 8.69
C GLU A 125 -6.77 -5.40 7.79
N GLY A 126 -7.42 -6.50 8.17
CA GLY A 126 -8.68 -6.96 7.58
C GLY A 126 -8.52 -7.79 6.29
N PRO A 127 -9.64 -8.13 5.62
CA PRO A 127 -9.64 -9.18 4.58
C PRO A 127 -9.00 -8.76 3.26
N HIS A 128 -8.34 -9.69 2.58
CA HIS A 128 -7.83 -9.56 1.21
C HIS A 128 -8.82 -10.14 0.19
N ILE A 129 -8.61 -9.84 -1.10
CA ILE A 129 -9.28 -10.56 -2.20
C ILE A 129 -8.80 -12.00 -2.23
N SER A 130 -9.55 -12.90 -2.88
CA SER A 130 -9.22 -14.34 -2.84
C SER A 130 -7.98 -14.71 -3.64
N ARG A 131 -7.78 -14.11 -4.81
CA ARG A 131 -6.70 -14.43 -5.76
C ARG A 131 -6.14 -13.19 -6.43
N THR A 132 -4.86 -13.23 -6.82
CA THR A 132 -4.21 -12.14 -7.55
C THR A 132 -4.83 -11.88 -8.93
N SER A 133 -5.39 -12.91 -9.59
CA SER A 133 -6.05 -12.80 -10.90
C SER A 133 -7.31 -11.94 -10.92
N LEU A 134 -7.84 -11.55 -9.76
CA LEU A 134 -8.95 -10.60 -9.67
C LEU A 134 -8.53 -9.18 -10.04
N CYS A 135 -7.24 -8.87 -9.98
CA CYS A 135 -6.68 -7.63 -10.51
C CYS A 135 -6.49 -7.76 -12.03
N ASP A 136 -6.89 -6.75 -12.81
CA ASP A 136 -6.78 -6.77 -14.28
C ASP A 136 -5.87 -5.65 -14.78
N GLN A 137 -6.39 -4.42 -14.81
CA GLN A 137 -5.55 -3.26 -15.09
C GLN A 137 -4.81 -2.91 -13.81
N TYR A 138 -3.47 -2.94 -13.82
CA TYR A 138 -2.64 -2.61 -12.67
C TYR A 138 -1.45 -1.78 -13.15
N GLU A 139 -1.24 -0.61 -12.55
CA GLU A 139 -0.14 0.28 -12.91
C GLU A 139 0.42 0.97 -11.66
N VAL A 140 1.75 0.99 -11.53
CA VAL A 140 2.48 1.81 -10.58
C VAL A 140 2.69 3.18 -11.23
N THR A 141 2.11 4.23 -10.64
CA THR A 141 1.95 5.52 -11.33
C THR A 141 2.89 6.61 -10.82
N ALA A 142 3.34 6.54 -9.57
CA ALA A 142 4.27 7.52 -9.02
C ALA A 142 5.04 6.97 -7.81
N ALA A 143 6.18 7.60 -7.52
CA ALA A 143 6.87 7.47 -6.25
C ALA A 143 7.17 8.87 -5.70
N HIS A 144 6.93 9.08 -4.41
CA HIS A 144 7.13 10.38 -3.77
C HIS A 144 8.00 10.23 -2.53
N ASN A 145 8.96 11.13 -2.38
CA ASN A 145 9.73 11.26 -1.14
C ASN A 145 8.85 11.93 -0.08
N LEU A 146 8.63 11.25 1.04
CA LEU A 146 7.96 11.78 2.21
C LEU A 146 9.02 12.39 3.13
N GLN A 147 8.88 13.67 3.43
CA GLN A 147 9.70 14.31 4.45
C GLN A 147 9.25 13.78 5.82
N SER A 148 10.13 13.02 6.46
CA SER A 148 9.95 12.60 7.84
C SER A 148 10.79 13.50 8.75
N SER A 149 10.34 13.73 9.99
CA SER A 149 11.11 14.49 11.00
C SER A 149 12.33 13.74 11.50
N GLN A 150 12.39 12.43 11.26
CA GLN A 150 13.54 11.57 11.52
C GLN A 150 14.41 11.52 10.26
N SER A 151 15.73 11.38 10.43
CA SER A 151 16.76 11.44 9.38
C SER A 151 16.62 10.41 8.24
N GLU A 152 15.54 9.64 8.19
CA GLU A 152 15.30 8.55 7.24
C GLU A 152 14.35 8.99 6.12
N LEU A 153 14.80 8.82 4.87
CA LEU A 153 14.02 9.15 3.67
C LEU A 153 13.00 8.05 3.37
N ARG A 154 11.74 8.28 3.74
CA ARG A 154 10.64 7.38 3.37
C ARG A 154 10.11 7.71 1.99
N ARG A 155 9.80 6.68 1.20
CA ARG A 155 9.22 6.81 -0.14
C ARG A 155 7.86 6.16 -0.20
N ARG A 156 6.88 6.87 -0.76
CA ARG A 156 5.54 6.36 -1.02
C ARG A 156 5.41 6.03 -2.50
N PHE A 157 5.34 4.75 -2.81
CA PHE A 157 4.95 4.28 -4.13
C PHE A 157 3.43 4.22 -4.21
N GLN A 158 2.90 4.66 -5.34
CA GLN A 158 1.47 4.70 -5.60
C GLN A 158 1.13 3.96 -6.88
N GLY A 159 -0.02 3.31 -6.88
CA GLY A 159 -0.55 2.66 -8.06
C GLY A 159 -2.06 2.74 -8.14
N ILE A 160 -2.55 2.40 -9.32
CA ILE A 160 -3.97 2.27 -9.59
C ILE A 160 -4.24 0.90 -10.18
N SER A 161 -5.35 0.31 -9.76
CA SER A 161 -5.80 -0.95 -10.31
C SER A 161 -7.31 -1.04 -10.33
N VAL A 162 -7.80 -1.79 -11.31
CA VAL A 162 -9.22 -2.04 -11.54
C VAL A 162 -9.42 -3.56 -11.66
N PRO A 163 -10.43 -4.11 -10.97
CA PRO A 163 -10.68 -5.54 -10.99
C PRO A 163 -11.21 -6.01 -12.34
N HIS A 164 -11.00 -7.28 -12.67
CA HIS A 164 -11.37 -7.86 -13.96
C HIS A 164 -12.86 -7.73 -14.34
N HIS A 165 -13.75 -7.67 -13.34
CA HIS A 165 -15.18 -7.49 -13.57
C HIS A 165 -15.58 -6.05 -13.93
N LEU A 166 -14.68 -5.07 -13.77
CA LEU A 166 -14.91 -3.67 -14.13
C LEU A 166 -14.08 -3.31 -15.37
N LYS A 167 -14.73 -3.27 -16.53
CA LYS A 167 -14.08 -2.84 -17.77
C LYS A 167 -14.08 -1.32 -17.88
N LEU A 168 -12.89 -0.70 -17.90
CA LEU A 168 -12.75 0.73 -18.15
C LEU A 168 -12.31 1.02 -19.58
N TYR A 169 -12.94 2.03 -20.18
CA TYR A 169 -12.50 2.60 -21.44
C TYR A 169 -11.17 3.35 -21.28
N HIS A 170 -10.36 3.35 -22.34
CA HIS A 170 -9.02 3.96 -22.33
C HIS A 170 -9.02 5.42 -21.83
N THR A 171 -10.05 6.21 -22.19
CA THR A 171 -10.15 7.63 -21.81
C THR A 171 -10.37 7.79 -20.31
N ILE A 172 -11.14 6.89 -19.70
CA ILE A 172 -11.40 6.89 -18.25
C ILE A 172 -10.14 6.44 -17.53
N TRP A 173 -9.51 5.35 -17.99
CA TRP A 173 -8.24 4.86 -17.44
C TRP A 173 -7.18 5.97 -17.39
N HIS A 174 -6.97 6.66 -18.52
CA HIS A 174 -5.99 7.74 -18.59
C HIS A 174 -6.29 8.90 -17.64
N ARG A 175 -7.58 9.25 -17.40
CA ARG A 175 -7.96 10.26 -16.41
C ARG A 175 -7.68 9.80 -14.98
N LEU A 176 -7.97 8.54 -14.66
CA LEU A 176 -7.71 7.98 -13.34
C LEU A 176 -6.20 7.87 -13.07
N ARG A 177 -5.42 7.40 -14.06
CA ARG A 177 -3.95 7.38 -14.03
C ARG A 177 -3.35 8.75 -13.73
N LYS A 178 -3.84 9.81 -14.39
CA LYS A 178 -3.39 11.19 -14.12
C LYS A 178 -3.72 11.63 -12.68
N ARG A 179 -4.84 11.18 -12.13
CA ARG A 179 -5.21 11.48 -10.73
C ARG A 179 -4.30 10.75 -9.75
N SER A 180 -3.96 9.49 -10.02
CA SER A 180 -3.15 8.64 -9.14
C SER A 180 -1.66 9.02 -9.11
N GLN A 181 -1.21 9.96 -9.94
CA GLN A 181 0.15 10.50 -9.89
C GLN A 181 0.35 11.59 -8.84
N LYS A 182 -0.74 12.09 -8.25
CA LYS A 182 -0.67 13.14 -7.23
C LYS A 182 -0.43 12.52 -5.87
N LEU A 183 0.47 13.10 -5.07
CA LEU A 183 0.76 12.62 -3.72
C LEU A 183 -0.53 12.51 -2.87
N ILE A 184 -0.81 11.30 -2.39
CA ILE A 184 -1.89 11.03 -1.45
C ILE A 184 -1.33 11.09 -0.03
N SER A 185 -1.76 12.11 0.70
CA SER A 185 -1.55 12.22 2.14
C SER A 185 -2.52 11.32 2.91
N GLU A 186 -2.06 10.74 4.02
CA GLU A 186 -2.96 10.12 5.01
C GLU A 186 -3.81 11.22 5.64
N GLY A 187 -5.03 11.42 5.13
CA GLY A 187 -6.01 12.29 5.75
C GLY A 187 -6.81 11.47 6.75
N ARG A 188 -6.80 11.87 8.05
CA ARG A 188 -7.98 11.58 8.88
C ARG A 188 -9.20 12.10 8.12
N PRO A 189 -10.35 11.40 8.15
CA PRO A 189 -11.57 11.96 7.60
C PRO A 189 -11.74 13.36 8.19
N LYS A 190 -11.80 14.39 7.35
CA LYS A 190 -12.29 15.69 7.83
C LYS A 190 -13.72 15.42 8.27
N GLU A 191 -14.00 15.53 9.56
CA GLU A 191 -15.38 15.63 10.02
C GLU A 191 -16.03 16.75 9.21
N THR A 192 -16.96 16.38 8.34
CA THR A 192 -17.85 17.33 7.69
C THR A 192 -18.69 17.92 8.80
N ASN A 193 -18.33 19.12 9.23
CA ASN A 193 -19.10 19.91 10.17
C ASN A 193 -20.35 20.43 9.42
N ASP A 194 -21.32 19.55 9.18
CA ASP A 194 -22.68 19.94 8.81
C ASP A 194 -23.37 20.51 10.06
N GLY A 195 -22.96 21.72 10.43
CA GLY A 195 -23.59 22.55 11.43
C GLY A 195 -24.48 23.58 10.74
N ASN A 196 -25.79 23.31 10.75
CA ASN A 196 -26.87 24.18 10.29
C ASN A 196 -26.66 25.66 10.66
N GLU A 197 -26.49 26.54 9.66
CA GLU A 197 -26.84 27.96 9.79
C GLU A 197 -28.37 28.07 9.75
N ILE A 198 -28.99 28.04 10.93
CA ILE A 198 -30.36 28.55 11.10
C ILE A 198 -30.23 30.05 11.34
N THR A 199 -30.55 30.84 10.31
CA THR A 199 -30.72 32.28 10.39
C THR A 199 -31.90 32.60 11.31
N ASN A 200 -31.61 32.99 12.55
CA ASN A 200 -32.58 33.66 13.41
C ASN A 200 -32.71 35.12 12.94
N ILE A 201 -33.84 35.43 12.33
CA ILE A 201 -34.33 36.78 12.11
C ILE A 201 -34.82 37.30 13.47
N GLU A 202 -34.11 38.23 14.08
CA GLU A 202 -34.63 39.02 15.19
C GLU A 202 -35.59 40.09 14.66
N LEU A 203 -36.85 39.99 15.09
CA LEU A 203 -37.84 41.07 15.08
C LEU A 203 -37.70 41.86 16.38
N ALA A 204 -37.27 43.12 16.27
CA ALA A 204 -37.54 44.19 17.24
C ALA A 204 -37.48 45.55 16.52
#